data_AF-A0A961W544-F1
#
_entry.id   AF-A0A961W544-F1
#
_cell.length_a   1.000
_cell.length_b   1.000
_cell.length_c   1.000
_cell.angle_alpha   90.00
_cell.angle_beta   90.00
_cell.angle_gamma   90.00
#
_symmetry.space_group_name_H-M   'P 1'
#
loop_
_entity.id
_entity.type
_entity.pdbx_description
1 polymer ?
#
loop_
_entity_poly.entity_id
_entity_poly.type
_entity_poly.pdbx_seq_one_letter_code
_entity_poly.pdbx_strand_id
1 'polypeptide(L)'
;MGEEYWFWARRVLRKVRYGLRTSEDLFDPAFEAVRGPAVILMEPQIAENVGMVARAMANFGLDELRVINPRDGWPSEKARAVASGAAAIVDGAGLHDTLPAAIADLNYVVATTARQRDMRKPILTPEEAAAEMRGRIAEGQRCAILFGRERNGLESHEVAACDAVVMIPVNAKFASLNLAQAVLLNGYAWLRSGEEATLGRKTKNDRRISSGLHLGHDVPAKHEEILKFFEHIEAELGERGFFNPPERRHVTSRNLRTLFLRAGLTAQEVRTLRGIVATLTRSSGNSGGSST
;
A
#
# COMPACT_ATOMS: atom_id res chain seq x y z
N MET A 1 -23.66 -18.11 -26.56
CA MET A 1 -22.35 -18.72 -26.88
C MET A 1 -21.20 -17.71 -27.07
N GLY A 2 -21.45 -16.41 -27.28
CA GLY A 2 -20.38 -15.41 -27.48
C GLY A 2 -19.77 -14.82 -26.19
N GLU A 3 -20.56 -14.54 -25.15
CA GLU A 3 -20.07 -13.85 -23.93
C GLU A 3 -19.14 -14.73 -23.07
N GLU A 4 -19.40 -16.03 -23.00
CA GLU A 4 -18.59 -17.00 -22.26
C GLU A 4 -17.18 -17.15 -22.86
N TYR A 5 -17.09 -17.08 -24.19
CA TYR A 5 -15.82 -17.13 -24.92
C TYR A 5 -14.97 -15.89 -24.63
N TRP A 6 -15.60 -14.70 -24.59
CA TRP A 6 -14.91 -13.45 -24.23
C TRP A 6 -14.50 -13.40 -22.76
N PHE A 7 -15.25 -14.02 -21.85
CA PHE A 7 -14.87 -14.18 -20.44
C PHE A 7 -13.60 -15.04 -20.30
N TRP A 8 -13.54 -16.18 -21.00
CA TRP A 8 -12.36 -17.05 -21.02
C TRP A 8 -11.16 -16.41 -21.74
N ALA A 9 -11.39 -15.73 -22.87
CA ALA A 9 -10.34 -15.02 -23.60
C ALA A 9 -9.74 -13.88 -22.76
N ARG A 10 -10.55 -13.08 -22.05
CA ARG A 10 -10.02 -12.05 -21.10
C ARG A 10 -9.25 -12.69 -19.96
N ARG A 11 -9.70 -13.83 -19.44
CA ARG A 11 -8.99 -14.56 -18.38
C ARG A 11 -7.64 -15.10 -18.86
N VAL A 12 -7.56 -15.63 -20.08
CA VAL A 12 -6.32 -16.10 -20.71
C VAL A 12 -5.40 -14.94 -21.07
N LEU A 13 -5.92 -13.85 -21.66
CA LEU A 13 -5.14 -12.65 -21.97
C LEU A 13 -4.62 -11.96 -20.70
N ARG A 14 -5.40 -11.96 -19.61
CA ARG A 14 -4.95 -11.47 -18.29
C ARG A 14 -3.88 -12.40 -17.69
N LYS A 15 -3.97 -13.72 -17.91
CA LYS A 15 -2.92 -14.70 -17.53
C LYS A 15 -1.62 -14.51 -18.33
N VAL A 16 -1.72 -14.22 -19.62
CA VAL A 16 -0.56 -13.97 -20.50
C VAL A 16 0.08 -12.60 -20.23
N ARG A 17 -0.73 -11.58 -19.93
CA ARG A 17 -0.25 -10.19 -19.71
C ARG A 17 0.29 -9.93 -18.30
N TYR A 18 -0.16 -10.68 -17.29
CA TYR A 18 0.20 -10.47 -15.87
C TYR A 18 0.83 -11.68 -15.18
N GLY A 19 1.14 -12.75 -15.94
CA GLY A 19 1.59 -14.03 -15.42
C GLY A 19 0.47 -14.84 -14.76
N LEU A 20 0.58 -16.17 -14.79
CA LEU A 20 -0.11 -17.02 -13.81
C LEU A 20 0.44 -16.64 -12.43
N ARG A 21 -0.42 -16.57 -11.40
CA ARG A 21 0.01 -16.71 -10.01
C ARG A 21 -0.59 -18.02 -9.53
N THR A 22 0.19 -19.07 -9.67
CA THR A 22 0.01 -20.36 -9.01
C THR A 22 0.55 -20.26 -7.58
N SER A 23 0.25 -21.25 -6.74
CA SER A 23 0.90 -21.40 -5.44
C SER A 23 2.42 -21.47 -5.55
N GLU A 24 2.95 -21.93 -6.70
CA GLU A 24 4.39 -22.03 -6.99
C GLU A 24 5.03 -20.64 -7.23
N ASP A 25 4.28 -19.67 -7.77
CA ASP A 25 4.76 -18.30 -8.01
C ASP A 25 4.88 -17.46 -6.72
N LEU A 26 4.31 -17.91 -5.59
CA LEU A 26 4.57 -17.31 -4.27
C LEU A 26 5.98 -17.65 -3.76
N PHE A 27 6.62 -18.67 -4.34
CA PHE A 27 7.93 -19.19 -3.97
C PHE A 27 8.93 -19.14 -5.15
N ASP A 28 8.73 -18.23 -6.13
CA ASP A 28 9.70 -18.00 -7.20
C ASP A 28 11.06 -17.63 -6.57
N PRO A 29 12.12 -18.44 -6.74
CA PRO A 29 13.43 -18.17 -6.16
C PRO A 29 14.10 -16.90 -6.71
N ALA A 30 13.56 -16.30 -7.78
CA ALA A 30 13.96 -14.98 -8.27
C ALA A 30 13.38 -13.82 -7.45
N PHE A 31 12.38 -14.08 -6.59
CA PHE A 31 12.05 -13.20 -5.47
C PHE A 31 12.92 -13.63 -4.29
N GLU A 32 13.90 -12.81 -3.89
CA GLU A 32 14.50 -12.98 -2.57
C GLU A 32 13.36 -13.06 -1.55
N ALA A 33 13.25 -14.20 -0.87
CA ALA A 33 12.28 -14.40 0.19
C ALA A 33 12.62 -13.40 1.29
N VAL A 34 11.98 -12.23 1.26
CA VAL A 34 11.95 -11.31 2.40
C VAL A 34 11.21 -12.07 3.48
N ARG A 35 11.95 -12.81 4.31
CA ARG A 35 11.39 -13.57 5.44
C ARG A 35 10.66 -12.57 6.33
N GLY A 36 9.34 -12.57 6.22
CA GLY A 36 8.49 -11.77 7.09
C GLY A 36 8.43 -12.35 8.49
N PRO A 37 7.85 -11.63 9.45
CA PRO A 37 7.52 -12.22 10.73
C PRO A 37 6.53 -13.37 10.55
N ALA A 38 6.64 -14.42 11.36
CA ALA A 38 5.64 -15.47 11.40
C ALA A 38 4.30 -14.93 11.93
N VAL A 39 3.20 -15.47 11.43
CA VAL A 39 1.86 -15.20 11.95
C VAL A 39 1.44 -16.38 12.81
N ILE A 40 1.19 -16.14 14.10
CA ILE A 40 0.81 -17.18 15.06
C ILE A 40 -0.65 -17.01 15.45
N LEU A 41 -1.45 -18.05 15.28
CA LEU A 41 -2.84 -18.09 15.71
C LEU A 41 -2.99 -18.94 16.97
N MET A 42 -3.38 -18.32 18.08
CA MET A 42 -3.66 -18.99 19.34
C MET A 42 -5.09 -19.52 19.37
N GLU A 43 -5.23 -20.84 19.37
CA GLU A 43 -6.51 -21.56 19.49
C GLU A 43 -7.64 -21.02 18.59
N PRO A 44 -7.44 -20.90 17.27
CA PRO A 44 -8.48 -20.41 16.37
C PRO A 44 -9.71 -21.31 16.45
N GLN A 45 -10.89 -20.68 16.54
CA GLN A 45 -12.15 -21.40 16.77
C GLN A 45 -12.88 -21.79 15.50
N ILE A 46 -12.57 -21.14 14.38
CA ILE A 46 -13.27 -21.32 13.10
C ILE A 46 -12.23 -21.54 12.00
N ALA A 47 -12.22 -22.73 11.39
CA ALA A 47 -11.30 -23.06 10.31
C ALA A 47 -11.33 -22.06 9.13
N GLU A 48 -12.52 -21.59 8.75
CA GLU A 48 -12.69 -20.60 7.68
C GLU A 48 -11.96 -19.27 7.99
N ASN A 49 -11.86 -18.88 9.26
CA ASN A 49 -11.07 -17.70 9.64
C ASN A 49 -9.58 -17.91 9.39
N VAL A 50 -9.07 -19.12 9.63
CA VAL A 50 -7.67 -19.46 9.32
C VAL A 50 -7.42 -19.36 7.82
N GLY A 51 -8.37 -19.81 6.99
CA GLY A 51 -8.31 -19.61 5.53
C GLY A 51 -8.29 -18.13 5.13
N MET A 52 -9.13 -17.30 5.76
CA MET A 52 -9.11 -15.85 5.54
C MET A 52 -7.80 -15.18 6.01
N VAL A 53 -7.21 -15.66 7.10
CA VAL A 53 -5.89 -15.25 7.58
C VAL A 53 -4.83 -15.57 6.55
N ALA A 54 -4.78 -16.80 6.03
CA ALA A 54 -3.82 -17.20 4.99
C ALA A 54 -3.94 -16.31 3.75
N ARG A 55 -5.17 -15.96 3.34
CA ARG A 55 -5.40 -15.02 2.24
C ARG A 55 -4.90 -13.61 2.58
N ALA A 56 -5.12 -13.13 3.79
CA ALA A 56 -4.59 -11.84 4.24
C ALA A 56 -3.06 -11.83 4.24
N MET A 57 -2.41 -12.89 4.73
CA MET A 57 -0.96 -13.09 4.70
C MET A 57 -0.41 -13.01 3.28
N ALA A 58 -0.99 -13.79 2.35
CA ALA A 58 -0.56 -13.80 0.95
C ALA A 58 -0.71 -12.43 0.25
N ASN A 59 -1.73 -11.62 0.62
CA ASN A 59 -1.90 -10.28 0.07
C ASN A 59 -0.72 -9.34 0.41
N PHE A 60 -0.02 -9.60 1.51
CA PHE A 60 1.04 -8.73 2.03
C PHE A 60 2.41 -9.40 2.12
N GLY A 61 2.60 -10.54 1.45
CA GLY A 61 3.88 -11.23 1.37
C GLY A 61 4.32 -11.84 2.70
N LEU A 62 3.36 -12.29 3.51
CA LEU A 62 3.62 -13.16 4.66
C LEU A 62 3.26 -14.59 4.27
N ASP A 63 4.07 -15.56 4.68
CA ASP A 63 3.96 -16.96 4.26
C ASP A 63 4.12 -17.97 5.40
N GLU A 64 4.82 -17.61 6.48
CA GLU A 64 4.99 -18.47 7.65
C GLU A 64 3.78 -18.37 8.60
N LEU A 65 2.89 -19.37 8.53
CA LEU A 65 1.74 -19.51 9.44
C LEU A 65 2.06 -20.56 10.52
N ARG A 66 1.80 -20.22 11.79
CA ARG A 66 1.82 -21.15 12.92
C ARG A 66 0.45 -21.19 13.57
N VAL A 67 -0.03 -22.39 13.88
CA VAL A 67 -1.35 -22.58 14.49
C VAL A 67 -1.16 -23.37 15.78
N ILE A 68 -1.62 -22.80 16.90
CA ILE A 68 -1.57 -23.44 18.20
C ILE A 68 -2.94 -24.01 18.52
N ASN A 69 -3.03 -25.32 18.75
CA ASN A 69 -4.22 -26.03 19.24
C ASN A 69 -5.55 -25.58 18.58
N PRO A 70 -5.71 -25.72 17.25
CA PRO A 70 -6.91 -25.29 16.53
C PRO A 70 -8.13 -26.11 16.94
N ARG A 71 -9.24 -25.45 17.27
CA ARG A 71 -10.45 -26.11 17.79
C ARG A 71 -11.09 -27.09 16.81
N ASP A 72 -11.14 -26.71 15.54
CA ASP A 72 -11.75 -27.52 14.47
C ASP A 72 -10.79 -28.62 13.93
N GLY A 73 -9.63 -28.81 14.58
CA GLY A 73 -8.61 -29.76 14.17
C GLY A 73 -7.78 -29.30 12.97
N TRP A 74 -6.75 -30.09 12.65
CA TRP A 74 -5.82 -29.84 11.54
C TRP A 74 -5.35 -31.16 10.92
N PRO A 75 -5.14 -31.25 9.59
CA PRO A 75 -5.38 -30.24 8.54
C PRO A 75 -6.88 -29.94 8.33
N SER A 76 -7.19 -28.80 7.73
CA SER A 76 -8.58 -28.36 7.54
C SER A 76 -8.93 -28.02 6.09
N GLU A 77 -9.77 -28.85 5.47
CA GLU A 77 -10.27 -28.61 4.11
C GLU A 77 -11.13 -27.34 4.03
N LYS A 78 -11.82 -26.98 5.12
CA LYS A 78 -12.57 -25.72 5.22
C LYS A 78 -11.64 -24.50 5.13
N ALA A 79 -10.52 -24.53 5.87
CA ALA A 79 -9.52 -23.48 5.80
C ALA A 79 -8.92 -23.38 4.39
N ARG A 80 -8.58 -24.53 3.79
CA ARG A 80 -8.04 -24.63 2.43
C ARG A 80 -9.00 -24.04 1.39
N ALA A 81 -10.28 -24.39 1.44
CA ALA A 81 -11.31 -23.90 0.51
C ALA A 81 -11.46 -22.37 0.56
N VAL A 82 -11.38 -21.77 1.75
CA VAL A 82 -11.51 -20.31 1.94
C VAL A 82 -10.22 -19.55 1.60
N ALA A 83 -9.06 -20.19 1.76
CA ALA A 83 -7.76 -19.59 1.43
C ALA A 83 -7.60 -19.28 -0.07
N SER A 84 -8.40 -19.90 -0.95
CA SER A 84 -8.37 -19.66 -2.39
C SER A 84 -6.95 -19.86 -2.96
N GLY A 85 -6.35 -18.84 -3.58
CA GLY A 85 -4.98 -18.89 -4.10
C GLY A 85 -3.87 -18.98 -3.04
N ALA A 86 -4.20 -18.95 -1.74
CA ALA A 86 -3.26 -19.02 -0.63
C ALA A 86 -3.26 -20.37 0.10
N ALA A 87 -3.80 -21.43 -0.51
CA ALA A 87 -3.87 -22.77 0.09
C ALA A 87 -2.50 -23.29 0.56
N ALA A 88 -1.40 -22.93 -0.11
CA ALA A 88 -0.05 -23.34 0.28
C ALA A 88 0.37 -22.86 1.68
N ILE A 89 -0.13 -21.70 2.14
CA ILE A 89 0.13 -21.20 3.50
C ILE A 89 -0.60 -22.06 4.54
N VAL A 90 -1.80 -22.52 4.21
CA VAL A 90 -2.55 -23.47 5.04
C VAL A 90 -1.84 -24.81 5.06
N ASP A 91 -1.46 -25.34 3.90
CA ASP A 91 -0.81 -26.65 3.79
C ASP A 91 0.56 -26.68 4.48
N GLY A 92 1.30 -25.57 4.43
CA GLY A 92 2.61 -25.41 5.08
C GLY A 92 2.57 -24.91 6.52
N ALA A 93 1.38 -24.78 7.13
CA ALA A 93 1.28 -24.22 8.48
C ALA A 93 1.96 -25.12 9.53
N GLY A 94 2.78 -24.53 10.37
CA GLY A 94 3.38 -25.20 11.54
C GLY A 94 2.33 -25.42 12.62
N LEU A 95 2.00 -26.68 12.92
CA LEU A 95 1.07 -27.03 14.00
C LEU A 95 1.84 -27.19 15.32
N HIS A 96 1.35 -26.54 16.37
CA HIS A 96 1.93 -26.61 17.71
C HIS A 96 0.87 -26.88 18.77
N ASP A 97 1.24 -27.64 19.81
CA ASP A 97 0.33 -27.93 20.92
C ASP A 97 0.27 -26.79 21.94
N THR A 98 1.35 -26.02 22.08
CA THR A 98 1.49 -25.00 23.12
C THR A 98 2.18 -23.73 22.61
N LEU A 99 1.91 -22.61 23.28
CA LEU A 99 2.57 -21.35 22.98
C LEU A 99 4.11 -21.41 23.12
N PRO A 100 4.69 -21.98 24.20
CA PRO A 100 6.14 -22.14 24.31
C PRO A 100 6.77 -22.88 23.13
N ALA A 101 6.12 -23.96 22.65
CA ALA A 101 6.61 -24.71 21.49
C ALA A 101 6.56 -23.88 20.20
N ALA A 102 5.54 -23.03 20.05
CA ALA A 102 5.35 -22.18 18.87
C ALA A 102 6.27 -20.96 18.84
N ILE A 103 6.94 -20.61 19.95
CA ILE A 103 7.81 -19.42 20.01
C ILE A 103 9.28 -19.74 20.36
N ALA A 104 9.61 -21.01 20.59
CA ALA A 104 10.93 -21.42 21.09
C ALA A 104 12.13 -21.00 20.22
N ASP A 105 11.91 -20.88 18.92
CA ASP A 105 12.90 -20.51 17.89
C ASP A 105 12.80 -19.03 17.45
N LEU A 106 12.03 -18.22 18.19
CA LEU A 106 11.84 -16.79 17.92
C LEU A 106 12.65 -15.93 18.90
N ASN A 107 13.11 -14.79 18.42
CA ASN A 107 13.83 -13.80 19.21
C ASN A 107 12.93 -12.65 19.67
N TYR A 108 11.83 -12.40 18.96
CA TYR A 108 10.93 -11.29 19.25
C TYR A 108 9.49 -11.63 18.86
N VAL A 109 8.56 -11.56 19.81
CA VAL A 109 7.14 -11.86 19.61
C VAL A 109 6.30 -10.68 20.05
N VAL A 110 5.40 -10.22 19.18
CA VAL A 110 4.44 -9.16 19.53
C VAL A 110 3.02 -9.71 19.65
N ALA A 111 2.35 -9.41 20.76
CA ALA A 111 0.98 -9.85 21.02
C ALA A 111 -0.04 -8.80 20.53
N THR A 112 -1.07 -9.22 19.79
CA THR A 112 -2.13 -8.30 19.35
C THR A 112 -3.29 -8.24 20.35
N THR A 113 -3.71 -7.03 20.73
CA THR A 113 -4.87 -6.86 21.62
C THR A 113 -5.56 -5.51 21.42
N ALA A 114 -6.87 -5.47 21.63
CA ALA A 114 -7.66 -4.24 21.67
C ALA A 114 -7.82 -3.69 23.10
N ARG A 115 -7.46 -4.47 24.13
CA ARG A 115 -7.67 -4.12 25.53
C ARG A 115 -6.38 -3.60 26.14
N GLN A 116 -6.45 -2.45 26.81
CA GLN A 116 -5.38 -2.04 27.71
C GLN A 116 -5.26 -3.08 28.82
N ARG A 117 -4.06 -3.60 29.01
CA ARG A 117 -3.73 -4.51 30.10
C ARG A 117 -2.74 -3.80 31.01
N ASP A 118 -2.86 -4.05 32.31
CA ASP A 118 -1.90 -3.55 33.30
C ASP A 118 -0.61 -4.39 33.23
N MET A 119 0.13 -4.19 32.14
CA MET A 119 1.37 -4.90 31.83
C MET A 119 2.43 -3.88 31.43
N ARG A 120 3.60 -3.97 32.07
CA ARG A 120 4.75 -3.11 31.77
C ARG A 120 5.50 -3.63 30.54
N LYS A 121 4.88 -3.52 29.38
CA LYS A 121 5.45 -3.89 28.08
C LYS A 121 5.35 -2.71 27.10
N PRO A 122 6.25 -2.61 26.11
CA PRO A 122 6.09 -1.65 25.03
C PRO A 122 4.74 -1.85 24.32
N ILE A 123 4.05 -0.74 24.04
CA ILE A 123 2.80 -0.72 23.29
C ILE A 123 3.10 -0.03 21.96
N LEU A 124 2.84 -0.73 20.86
CA LEU A 124 3.17 -0.31 19.51
C LEU A 124 1.91 -0.25 18.65
N THR A 125 1.89 0.67 17.71
CA THR A 125 1.00 0.63 16.54
C THR A 125 1.47 -0.46 15.57
N PRO A 126 0.62 -0.91 14.63
CA PRO A 126 1.04 -1.82 13.57
C PRO A 126 2.26 -1.31 12.78
N GLU A 127 2.33 0.00 12.53
CA GLU A 127 3.43 0.65 11.82
C GLU A 127 4.74 0.59 12.62
N GLU A 128 4.71 0.90 13.92
CA GLU A 128 5.88 0.83 14.80
C GLU A 128 6.37 -0.61 14.96
N ALA A 129 5.45 -1.56 15.16
CA ALA A 129 5.82 -2.98 15.26
C ALA A 129 6.42 -3.52 13.97
N ALA A 130 5.89 -3.11 12.82
CA ALA A 130 6.45 -3.48 11.53
C ALA A 130 7.88 -2.93 11.36
N ALA A 131 8.11 -1.66 11.70
CA ALA A 131 9.45 -1.06 11.65
C ALA A 131 10.44 -1.76 12.59
N GLU A 132 10.04 -2.03 13.83
CA GLU A 132 10.85 -2.73 14.84
C GLU A 132 11.23 -4.15 14.37
N MET A 133 10.25 -4.93 13.91
CA MET A 133 10.50 -6.28 13.40
C MET A 133 11.39 -6.26 12.16
N ARG A 134 11.28 -5.26 11.28
CA ARG A 134 12.18 -5.11 10.12
C ARG A 134 13.62 -4.91 10.55
N GLY A 135 13.87 -4.02 11.50
CA GLY A 135 15.22 -3.80 12.03
C GLY A 135 15.83 -5.07 12.58
N ARG A 136 15.06 -5.80 13.41
CA ARG A 136 15.49 -7.08 14.00
C ARG A 136 15.73 -8.17 12.95
N ILE A 137 14.84 -8.30 11.97
CA ILE A 137 14.99 -9.28 10.88
C ILE A 137 16.23 -8.96 10.03
N ALA A 138 16.53 -7.69 9.79
CA ALA A 138 17.76 -7.28 9.09
C ALA A 138 19.04 -7.66 9.86
N GLU A 139 18.96 -7.77 11.18
CA GLU A 139 20.03 -8.29 12.06
C GLU A 139 20.05 -9.82 12.15
N GLY A 140 19.18 -10.53 11.42
CA GLY A 140 19.09 -11.99 11.41
C GLY A 140 18.21 -12.60 12.51
N GLN A 141 17.46 -11.79 13.26
CA GLN A 141 16.53 -12.29 14.28
C GLN A 141 15.25 -12.84 13.64
N ARG A 142 14.61 -13.81 14.30
CA ARG A 142 13.29 -14.32 13.92
C ARG A 142 12.20 -13.66 14.75
N CYS A 143 11.23 -13.06 14.05
CA CYS A 143 10.13 -12.33 14.68
C CYS A 143 8.77 -13.00 14.41
N ALA A 144 7.78 -12.76 15.27
CA ALA A 144 6.41 -13.15 15.00
C ALA A 144 5.36 -12.21 15.59
N ILE A 145 4.15 -12.30 15.05
CA ILE A 145 2.95 -11.61 15.54
C ILE A 145 1.97 -12.68 16.04
N LEU A 146 1.61 -12.61 17.32
CA LEU A 146 0.66 -13.49 17.97
C LEU A 146 -0.75 -12.90 17.95
N PHE A 147 -1.71 -13.66 17.45
CA PHE A 147 -3.12 -13.33 17.40
C PHE A 147 -3.93 -14.28 18.27
N GLY A 148 -4.87 -13.73 19.03
CA GLY A 148 -5.71 -14.49 19.94
C GLY A 148 -6.97 -15.05 19.30
N ARG A 149 -7.71 -15.79 20.12
CA ARG A 149 -9.02 -16.38 19.83
C ARG A 149 -10.03 -15.31 19.42
N GLU A 150 -10.99 -15.64 18.57
CA GLU A 150 -11.96 -14.68 18.03
C GLU A 150 -12.82 -13.98 19.08
N ARG A 151 -13.21 -14.70 20.15
CA ARG A 151 -14.11 -14.17 21.18
C ARG A 151 -13.37 -13.50 22.33
N ASN A 152 -12.29 -14.11 22.78
CA ASN A 152 -11.64 -13.76 24.04
C ASN A 152 -10.30 -13.04 23.84
N GLY A 153 -9.78 -13.03 22.60
CA GLY A 153 -8.43 -12.59 22.31
C GLY A 153 -7.39 -13.48 23.00
N LEU A 154 -6.27 -12.86 23.35
CA LEU A 154 -5.19 -13.50 24.12
C LEU A 154 -5.50 -13.46 25.61
N GLU A 155 -5.04 -14.46 26.35
CA GLU A 155 -5.03 -14.45 27.81
C GLU A 155 -3.86 -13.64 28.35
N SER A 156 -3.94 -13.22 29.61
CA SER A 156 -2.86 -12.41 30.21
C SER A 156 -1.53 -13.13 30.25
N HIS A 157 -1.54 -14.45 30.47
CA HIS A 157 -0.31 -15.25 30.48
C HIS A 157 0.32 -15.39 29.07
N GLU A 158 -0.51 -15.41 28.02
CA GLU A 158 -0.07 -15.45 26.62
C GLU A 158 0.56 -14.12 26.20
N VAL A 159 -0.05 -13.00 26.58
CA VAL A 159 0.54 -11.67 26.39
C VAL A 159 1.83 -11.53 27.20
N ALA A 160 1.90 -12.11 28.40
CA ALA A 160 3.08 -12.04 29.26
C ALA A 160 4.32 -12.69 28.61
N ALA A 161 4.10 -13.76 27.84
CA ALA A 161 5.14 -14.51 27.12
C ALA A 161 5.68 -13.80 25.86
N CYS A 162 5.09 -12.67 25.46
CA CYS A 162 5.53 -11.88 24.29
C CYS A 162 6.37 -10.67 24.73
N ASP A 163 7.19 -10.11 23.84
CA ASP A 163 8.08 -8.98 24.15
C ASP A 163 7.36 -7.63 24.19
N ALA A 164 6.41 -7.44 23.27
CA ALA A 164 5.63 -6.20 23.16
C ALA A 164 4.16 -6.47 22.80
N VAL A 165 3.36 -5.42 22.83
CA VAL A 165 1.93 -5.45 22.49
C VAL A 165 1.67 -4.55 21.30
N VAL A 166 0.94 -5.06 20.31
CA VAL A 166 0.38 -4.27 19.21
C VAL A 166 -1.07 -3.94 19.50
N MET A 167 -1.39 -2.64 19.52
CA MET A 167 -2.74 -2.14 19.63
C MET A 167 -3.13 -1.40 18.34
N ILE A 168 -4.10 -1.97 17.61
CA ILE A 168 -4.63 -1.34 16.40
C ILE A 168 -5.58 -0.21 16.82
N PRO A 169 -5.35 1.05 16.40
CA PRO A 169 -6.27 2.14 16.68
C PRO A 169 -7.63 1.88 16.03
N VAL A 170 -8.66 1.73 16.85
CA VAL A 170 -10.05 1.46 16.43
C VAL A 170 -11.02 2.35 17.19
N ASN A 171 -12.24 2.48 16.69
CA ASN A 171 -13.29 3.21 17.39
C ASN A 171 -13.56 2.56 18.76
N ALA A 172 -13.41 3.32 19.85
CA ALA A 172 -13.61 2.83 21.21
C ALA A 172 -15.01 2.23 21.46
N LYS A 173 -16.03 2.65 20.68
CA LYS A 173 -17.40 2.10 20.75
C LYS A 173 -17.53 0.72 20.08
N PHE A 174 -16.57 0.33 19.25
CA PHE A 174 -16.57 -0.93 18.51
C PHE A 174 -15.13 -1.41 18.26
N ALA A 175 -14.47 -1.85 19.32
CA ALA A 175 -13.03 -2.16 19.31
C ALA A 175 -12.69 -3.62 18.98
N SER A 176 -13.64 -4.40 18.48
CA SER A 176 -13.42 -5.82 18.12
C SER A 176 -13.28 -5.97 16.62
N LEU A 177 -12.07 -6.32 16.16
CA LEU A 177 -11.79 -6.66 14.77
C LEU A 177 -11.91 -8.18 14.58
N ASN A 178 -12.38 -8.60 13.40
CA ASN A 178 -12.26 -10.00 13.00
C ASN A 178 -10.77 -10.39 12.90
N LEU A 179 -10.44 -11.65 13.23
CA LEU A 179 -9.07 -12.17 13.22
C LEU A 179 -8.34 -11.88 11.90
N ALA A 180 -8.95 -12.19 10.76
CA ALA A 180 -8.34 -11.94 9.45
C ALA A 180 -8.19 -10.44 9.13
N GLN A 181 -9.06 -9.58 9.68
CA GLN A 181 -8.91 -8.12 9.55
C GLN A 181 -7.72 -7.59 10.37
N ALA A 182 -7.52 -8.12 11.58
CA ALA A 182 -6.35 -7.77 12.40
C ALA A 182 -5.05 -8.21 11.70
N VAL A 183 -5.02 -9.42 11.14
CA VAL A 183 -3.87 -9.88 10.33
C VAL A 183 -3.69 -9.00 9.08
N LEU A 184 -4.77 -8.64 8.39
CA LEU A 184 -4.72 -7.78 7.21
C LEU A 184 -4.10 -6.41 7.50
N LEU A 185 -4.45 -5.78 8.62
CA LEU A 185 -3.89 -4.47 9.00
C LEU A 185 -2.41 -4.57 9.36
N ASN A 186 -2.01 -5.60 10.11
CA ASN A 186 -0.60 -5.83 10.44
C ASN A 186 0.22 -6.21 9.19
N GLY A 187 -0.33 -7.04 8.31
CA GLY A 187 0.29 -7.39 7.03
C GLY A 187 0.45 -6.17 6.13
N TYR A 188 -0.56 -5.30 6.06
CA TYR A 188 -0.45 -4.04 5.34
C TYR A 188 0.67 -3.14 5.89
N ALA A 189 0.71 -2.95 7.22
CA ALA A 189 1.76 -2.18 7.88
C ALA A 189 3.16 -2.79 7.64
N TRP A 190 3.26 -4.13 7.67
CA TRP A 190 4.45 -4.85 7.26
C TRP A 190 4.83 -4.49 5.82
N LEU A 191 4.02 -4.80 4.81
CA LEU A 191 4.38 -4.53 3.41
C LEU A 191 4.73 -3.04 3.18
N ARG A 192 4.03 -2.12 3.84
CA ARG A 192 4.23 -0.68 3.68
C ARG A 192 5.53 -0.16 4.30
N SER A 193 6.06 -0.80 5.34
CA SER A 193 7.31 -0.41 6.00
C SER A 193 8.58 -0.85 5.24
N GLY A 194 8.45 -1.62 4.16
CA GLY A 194 9.61 -2.03 3.35
C GLY A 194 10.24 -0.87 2.58
N GLU A 195 11.56 -0.85 2.44
CA GLU A 195 12.31 0.20 1.73
C GLU A 195 11.88 0.35 0.25
N GLU A 196 11.44 -0.75 -0.36
CA GLU A 196 10.91 -0.78 -1.72
C GLU A 196 9.39 -0.56 -1.81
N ALA A 197 8.73 -0.14 -0.73
CA ALA A 197 7.28 0.02 -0.72
C ALA A 197 6.81 0.95 -1.85
N THR A 198 6.01 0.38 -2.75
CA THR A 198 5.36 1.04 -3.88
C THR A 198 3.89 1.27 -3.53
N LEU A 199 3.28 2.33 -4.05
CA LEU A 199 1.81 2.49 -3.99
C LEU A 199 1.18 1.63 -5.09
N GLY A 200 0.69 0.45 -4.74
CA GLY A 200 0.04 -0.48 -5.67
C GLY A 200 0.84 -1.76 -5.88
N ARG A 201 0.52 -2.50 -6.95
CA ARG A 201 1.15 -3.80 -7.24
C ARG A 201 2.54 -3.59 -7.86
N LYS A 202 3.56 -4.28 -7.35
CA LYS A 202 4.84 -4.47 -8.04
C LYS A 202 4.72 -5.73 -8.91
N THR A 203 4.88 -5.59 -10.22
CA THR A 203 5.11 -6.71 -11.16
C THR A 203 6.37 -6.43 -11.95
N LYS A 204 6.86 -7.43 -12.72
CA LYS A 204 8.03 -7.26 -13.60
C LYS A 204 7.87 -6.11 -14.60
N ASN A 205 6.63 -5.70 -14.91
CA ASN A 205 6.32 -4.63 -15.84
C ASN A 205 5.90 -3.31 -15.14
N ASP A 206 5.67 -3.33 -13.83
CA ASP A 206 5.19 -2.15 -13.10
C ASP A 206 6.36 -1.42 -12.44
N ARG A 207 6.41 -0.09 -12.63
CA ARG A 207 7.38 0.76 -11.94
C ARG A 207 6.92 1.06 -10.52
N ARG A 208 7.89 1.38 -9.65
CA ARG A 208 7.59 1.90 -8.32
C ARG A 208 6.76 3.16 -8.45
N ILE A 209 5.62 3.17 -7.77
CA ILE A 209 4.77 4.33 -7.62
C ILE A 209 5.07 4.96 -6.27
N SER A 210 5.39 6.24 -6.28
CA SER A 210 5.50 7.09 -5.10
C SER A 210 4.27 7.99 -4.98
N SER A 211 4.05 8.53 -3.78
CA SER A 211 3.08 9.61 -3.60
C SER A 211 3.48 10.84 -4.42
N GLY A 212 2.49 11.57 -4.93
CA GLY A 212 2.69 12.80 -5.70
C GLY A 212 2.15 12.70 -7.11
N LEU A 213 2.53 13.68 -7.94
CA LEU A 213 2.08 13.73 -9.33
C LEU A 213 2.82 12.67 -10.17
N HIS A 214 2.06 11.85 -10.89
CA HIS A 214 2.63 10.86 -11.80
C HIS A 214 3.08 11.52 -13.10
N LEU A 215 4.36 11.89 -13.17
CA LEU A 215 4.92 12.52 -14.37
C LEU A 215 5.25 11.52 -15.49
N GLY A 216 5.15 10.22 -15.24
CA GLY A 216 5.52 9.20 -16.22
C GLY A 216 6.99 9.32 -16.63
N HIS A 217 7.24 9.74 -17.86
CA HIS A 217 8.57 10.02 -18.41
C HIS A 217 8.90 11.51 -18.49
N ASP A 218 7.92 12.37 -18.20
CA ASP A 218 8.11 13.81 -18.28
C ASP A 218 8.94 14.32 -17.11
N VAL A 219 9.75 15.33 -17.41
CA VAL A 219 10.58 16.01 -16.42
C VAL A 219 9.89 17.30 -15.95
N PRO A 220 9.96 17.63 -14.66
CA PRO A 220 9.57 18.95 -14.17
C PRO A 220 10.26 20.05 -14.98
N ALA A 221 9.52 21.11 -15.32
CA ALA A 221 10.10 22.25 -16.01
C ALA A 221 11.19 22.89 -15.13
N LYS A 222 12.30 23.30 -15.76
CA LYS A 222 13.27 24.13 -15.05
C LYS A 222 12.64 25.47 -14.71
N HIS A 223 13.08 26.08 -13.61
CA HIS A 223 12.62 27.42 -13.22
C HIS A 223 12.80 28.44 -14.36
N GLU A 224 13.89 28.33 -15.13
CA GLU A 224 14.13 29.16 -16.31
C GLU A 224 13.00 29.07 -17.35
N GLU A 225 12.50 27.87 -17.64
CA GLU A 225 11.42 27.66 -18.61
C GLU A 225 10.11 28.27 -18.11
N ILE A 226 9.83 28.14 -16.81
CA ILE A 226 8.65 28.71 -16.16
C ILE A 226 8.73 30.25 -16.16
N LEU A 227 9.88 30.83 -15.86
CA LEU A 227 10.08 32.29 -15.88
C LEU A 227 9.88 32.86 -17.30
N LYS A 228 10.44 32.21 -18.32
CA LYS A 228 10.20 32.59 -19.73
C LYS A 228 8.73 32.49 -20.13
N PHE A 229 8.00 31.53 -19.57
CA PHE A 229 6.55 31.46 -19.76
C PHE A 229 5.83 32.63 -19.09
N PHE A 230 6.23 33.01 -17.87
CA PHE A 230 5.66 34.18 -17.17
C PHE A 230 5.90 35.49 -17.92
N GLU A 231 7.13 35.71 -18.40
CA GLU A 231 7.44 36.87 -19.23
C GLU A 231 6.54 36.93 -20.48
N HIS A 232 6.38 35.80 -21.17
CA HIS A 232 5.55 35.71 -22.37
C HIS A 232 4.07 35.99 -22.08
N ILE A 233 3.47 35.32 -21.10
CA ILE A 233 2.03 35.49 -20.81
C ILE A 233 1.72 36.87 -20.23
N GLU A 234 2.59 37.44 -19.39
CA GLU A 234 2.38 38.76 -18.80
C GLU A 234 2.57 39.90 -19.82
N ALA A 235 3.43 39.72 -20.82
CA ALA A 235 3.57 40.64 -21.94
C ALA A 235 2.29 40.64 -22.79
N GLU A 236 1.85 39.47 -23.25
CA GLU A 236 0.67 39.32 -24.12
C GLU A 236 -0.64 39.75 -23.45
N LEU A 237 -0.80 39.43 -22.15
CA LEU A 237 -1.94 39.94 -21.36
C LEU A 237 -1.87 41.46 -21.16
N GLY A 238 -0.66 42.02 -21.07
CA GLY A 238 -0.41 43.46 -21.00
C GLY A 238 -0.92 44.20 -22.24
N GLU A 239 -0.50 43.77 -23.41
CA GLU A 239 -0.91 44.35 -24.70
C GLU A 239 -2.42 44.30 -24.92
N ARG A 240 -3.09 43.28 -24.37
CA ARG A 240 -4.55 43.09 -24.49
C ARG A 240 -5.36 43.81 -23.41
N GLY A 241 -4.73 44.60 -22.55
CA GLY A 241 -5.41 45.39 -21.52
C GLY A 241 -5.99 44.58 -20.36
N PHE A 242 -5.52 43.34 -20.14
CA PHE A 242 -6.02 42.48 -19.05
C PHE A 242 -5.74 43.07 -17.66
N PHE A 243 -4.65 43.81 -17.50
CA PHE A 243 -4.26 44.44 -16.25
C PHE A 243 -4.87 45.83 -16.06
N ASN A 244 -6.19 45.93 -16.09
CA ASN A 244 -6.95 47.17 -15.89
C ASN A 244 -7.82 47.08 -14.61
N PRO A 245 -7.69 48.01 -13.63
CA PRO A 245 -6.78 49.16 -13.59
C PRO A 245 -5.30 48.77 -13.40
N PRO A 246 -4.34 49.60 -13.87
CA PRO A 246 -2.91 49.29 -13.87
C PRO A 246 -2.33 48.95 -12.49
N GLU A 247 -2.86 49.55 -11.42
CA GLU A 247 -2.46 49.26 -10.04
C GLU A 247 -2.63 47.78 -9.63
N ARG A 248 -3.54 47.04 -10.28
CA ARG A 248 -3.77 45.62 -10.00
C ARG A 248 -2.77 44.70 -10.69
N ARG A 249 -1.95 45.20 -11.63
CA ARG A 249 -1.00 44.39 -12.40
C ARG A 249 -0.11 43.54 -11.49
N HIS A 250 0.43 44.13 -10.43
CA HIS A 250 1.32 43.44 -9.52
C HIS A 250 0.64 42.28 -8.78
N VAL A 251 -0.60 42.49 -8.31
CA VAL A 251 -1.37 41.46 -7.59
C VAL A 251 -1.77 40.33 -8.53
N THR A 252 -2.29 40.66 -9.71
CA THR A 252 -2.71 39.65 -10.71
C THR A 252 -1.54 38.83 -11.23
N SER A 253 -0.39 39.45 -11.50
CA SER A 253 0.82 38.75 -11.94
C SER A 253 1.32 37.80 -10.85
N ARG A 254 1.36 38.25 -9.59
CA ARG A 254 1.70 37.40 -8.43
C ARG A 254 0.76 36.20 -8.33
N ASN A 255 -0.54 36.39 -8.51
CA ASN A 255 -1.52 35.30 -8.48
C ASN A 255 -1.30 34.29 -9.61
N LEU A 256 -1.07 34.75 -10.85
CA LEU A 256 -0.75 33.89 -11.99
C LEU A 256 0.52 33.07 -11.73
N ARG A 257 1.60 33.72 -11.30
CA ARG A 257 2.86 33.04 -10.98
C ARG A 257 2.67 31.99 -9.89
N THR A 258 1.92 32.32 -8.83
CA THR A 258 1.63 31.40 -7.73
C THR A 258 0.74 30.22 -8.18
N LEU A 259 -0.20 30.44 -9.09
CA LEU A 259 -1.04 29.40 -9.68
C LEU A 259 -0.20 28.39 -10.47
N PHE A 260 0.71 28.85 -11.32
CA PHE A 260 1.48 27.94 -12.16
C PHE A 260 2.68 27.31 -11.45
N LEU A 261 3.29 27.99 -10.46
CA LEU A 261 4.34 27.39 -9.64
C LEU A 261 3.79 26.27 -8.75
N ARG A 262 2.61 26.44 -8.13
CA ARG A 262 1.99 25.37 -7.33
C ARG A 262 1.54 24.17 -8.18
N ALA A 263 1.32 24.37 -9.48
CA ALA A 263 0.87 23.32 -10.38
C ALA A 263 1.96 22.28 -10.67
N GLY A 264 3.24 22.60 -10.45
CA GLY A 264 4.34 21.65 -10.64
C GLY A 264 4.52 21.21 -12.09
N LEU A 265 4.40 22.16 -13.03
CA LEU A 265 4.35 21.87 -14.47
C LEU A 265 5.59 21.14 -15.00
N THR A 266 5.37 20.26 -15.97
CA THR A 266 6.44 19.64 -16.77
C THR A 266 6.95 20.58 -17.85
N ALA A 267 8.16 20.32 -18.37
CA ALA A 267 8.72 21.07 -19.49
C ALA A 267 7.80 21.03 -20.72
N GLN A 268 7.11 19.91 -20.95
CA GLN A 268 6.17 19.74 -22.06
C GLN A 268 4.88 20.56 -21.87
N GLU A 269 4.37 20.62 -20.64
CA GLU A 269 3.20 21.45 -20.31
C GLU A 269 3.51 22.94 -20.46
N VAL A 270 4.70 23.39 -20.03
CA VAL A 270 5.15 24.78 -20.25
C VAL A 270 5.21 25.12 -21.75
N ARG A 271 5.75 24.23 -22.59
CA ARG A 271 5.75 24.42 -24.05
C ARG A 271 4.33 24.50 -24.62
N THR A 272 3.44 23.62 -24.15
CA THR A 272 2.02 23.60 -24.55
C THR A 272 1.35 24.93 -24.18
N LEU A 273 1.53 25.42 -22.95
CA LEU A 273 0.98 26.69 -22.48
C LEU A 273 1.52 27.88 -23.29
N ARG A 274 2.82 27.92 -23.59
CA ARG A 274 3.38 28.95 -24.48
C ARG A 274 2.80 28.88 -25.89
N GLY A 275 2.56 27.69 -26.42
CA GLY A 275 1.88 27.48 -27.70
C GLY A 275 0.44 27.99 -27.71
N ILE A 276 -0.31 27.75 -26.62
CA ILE A 276 -1.66 28.29 -26.42
C ILE A 276 -1.64 29.81 -26.46
N VAL A 277 -0.75 30.44 -25.67
CA VAL A 277 -0.61 31.91 -25.65
C VAL A 277 -0.31 32.43 -27.06
N ALA A 278 0.69 31.88 -27.75
CA ALA A 278 1.06 32.32 -29.09
C ALA A 278 -0.07 32.13 -30.13
N THR A 279 -0.91 31.10 -29.98
CA THR A 279 -2.02 30.84 -30.89
C THR A 279 -3.16 31.83 -30.68
N LEU A 280 -3.53 32.06 -29.42
CA LEU A 280 -4.56 33.03 -29.04
C LEU A 280 -4.15 34.46 -29.41
N THR A 281 -2.85 34.75 -29.47
CA THR A 281 -2.36 36.10 -29.76
C THR A 281 -2.27 36.41 -31.26
N ARG A 282 -2.12 35.38 -32.10
CA ARG A 282 -2.05 35.50 -33.57
C ARG A 282 -3.34 35.94 -34.27
N SER A 283 -4.53 35.75 -33.68
CA SER A 283 -5.81 36.01 -34.38
C SER A 283 -6.28 37.47 -34.35
N SER A 284 -5.55 38.39 -33.72
CA SER A 284 -5.96 39.80 -33.61
C SER A 284 -5.35 40.72 -34.68
N GLY A 285 -4.59 40.17 -35.64
CA GLY A 285 -3.90 40.92 -36.69
C GLY A 285 -4.56 40.89 -38.08
N ASN A 286 -5.75 40.28 -38.26
CA ASN A 286 -6.35 40.14 -39.60
C ASN A 286 -7.87 40.38 -39.66
N SER A 287 -8.37 41.40 -38.96
CA SER A 287 -9.72 41.93 -39.14
C SER A 287 -9.66 43.39 -39.60
N GLY A 288 -9.03 43.60 -40.76
CA GLY A 288 -8.94 44.90 -41.41
C GLY A 288 -8.66 44.72 -42.90
N GLY A 289 -9.68 44.44 -43.68
CA GLY A 289 -9.56 44.41 -45.14
C GLY A 289 -10.77 43.86 -45.87
N SER A 290 -11.54 44.79 -46.48
CA SER A 290 -12.66 44.60 -47.41
C SER A 290 -14.01 44.27 -46.75
N SER A 291 -15.07 45.05 -46.95
CA SER A 291 -15.49 45.66 -48.21
C SER A 291 -16.19 47.02 -48.04
N THR A 292 -15.86 47.92 -48.96
CA THR A 292 -16.80 48.89 -49.58
C THR A 292 -17.97 48.18 -50.23
#